data_AF-A0A519ZYZ9-F1
#
_entry.id   AF-A0A519ZYZ9-F1
#
_cell.length_a   1.000
_cell.length_b   1.000
_cell.length_c   1.000
_cell.angle_alpha   90.00
_cell.angle_beta   90.00
_cell.angle_gamma   90.00
#
_symmetry.space_group_name_H-M   'P 1'
#
loop_
_entity.id
_entity.type
_entity.pdbx_description
1 polymer ?
#
loop_
_entity_poly.entity_id
_entity_poly.type
_entity_poly.pdbx_seq_one_letter_code
_entity_poly.pdbx_strand_id
1 'polypeptide(L)'
;TATDIFKPLAELKKQVGAQLGQEEISLADQQQALAAAYEQVQALAQRLDPTLVKTVAAEAQKAAGSLAGLEKRLSKAAEAKHETAYAQLTALKDKLFPEGGLQERTDNVLSIMLNNPGFIEQLLACFEPLKLEFALVQEG
;
A
#
# COMPACT_ATOMS: atom_id res chain seq x y z
N THR A 1 -1.97 -10.38 -12.95
CA THR A 1 -2.91 -10.85 -14.00
C THR A 1 -3.84 -9.71 -14.38
N ALA A 2 -4.49 -9.75 -15.56
CA ALA A 2 -5.35 -8.65 -16.03
C ALA A 2 -6.51 -8.34 -15.06
N THR A 3 -7.05 -9.35 -14.38
CA THR A 3 -8.11 -9.19 -13.38
C THR A 3 -7.66 -8.51 -12.08
N ASP A 4 -6.36 -8.57 -11.75
CA ASP A 4 -5.84 -7.89 -10.56
C ASP A 4 -6.04 -6.38 -10.64
N ILE A 5 -6.11 -5.80 -11.85
CA ILE A 5 -6.25 -4.36 -12.04
C ILE A 5 -7.54 -3.80 -11.46
N PHE A 6 -8.56 -4.64 -11.22
CA PHE A 6 -9.82 -4.25 -10.59
C PHE A 6 -9.75 -4.24 -9.06
N LYS A 7 -8.71 -4.82 -8.46
CA LYS A 7 -8.51 -4.79 -7.00
C LYS A 7 -8.21 -3.37 -6.51
N PRO A 8 -8.43 -3.10 -5.21
CA PRO A 8 -8.01 -1.86 -4.57
C PRO A 8 -6.52 -1.61 -4.74
N LEU A 9 -6.12 -0.34 -4.92
CA LEU A 9 -4.72 0.05 -5.12
C LEU A 9 -3.80 -0.42 -3.98
N ALA A 10 -4.31 -0.42 -2.74
CA ALA A 10 -3.57 -0.89 -1.57
C ALA A 10 -3.22 -2.38 -1.67
N GLU A 11 -4.15 -3.22 -2.11
CA GLU A 11 -3.91 -4.65 -2.31
C GLU A 11 -2.92 -4.90 -3.44
N LEU A 12 -3.04 -4.15 -4.54
CA LEU A 12 -2.11 -4.21 -5.66
C LEU A 12 -0.69 -3.82 -5.25
N LYS A 13 -0.53 -2.75 -4.46
CA LYS A 13 0.78 -2.35 -3.93
C LYS A 13 1.39 -3.45 -3.06
N LYS A 14 0.60 -4.10 -2.19
CA LYS A 14 1.06 -5.23 -1.38
C LYS A 14 1.50 -6.41 -2.26
N GLN A 15 0.71 -6.77 -3.28
CA GLN A 15 1.05 -7.87 -4.20
C GLN A 15 2.32 -7.58 -5.01
N VAL A 16 2.45 -6.36 -5.53
CA VAL A 16 3.64 -5.92 -6.28
C VAL A 16 4.86 -5.87 -5.36
N GLY A 17 4.72 -5.36 -4.14
CA GLY A 17 5.78 -5.39 -3.13
C GLY A 17 6.30 -6.80 -2.86
N ALA A 18 5.39 -7.77 -2.67
CA ALA A 18 5.77 -9.17 -2.49
C ALA A 18 6.51 -9.75 -3.70
N GLN A 19 6.08 -9.42 -4.93
CA GLN A 19 6.75 -9.87 -6.16
C GLN A 19 8.13 -9.24 -6.36
N LEU A 20 8.31 -7.99 -5.91
CA LEU A 20 9.59 -7.29 -5.96
C LEU A 20 10.55 -7.67 -4.83
N GLY A 21 10.13 -8.61 -3.96
CA GLY A 21 10.90 -9.00 -2.78
C GLY A 21 11.05 -7.87 -1.77
N GLN A 22 10.05 -7.00 -1.65
CA GLN A 22 10.02 -5.99 -0.60
C GLN A 22 9.95 -6.71 0.76
N GLU A 23 10.92 -6.42 1.61
CA GLU A 23 10.92 -6.91 2.98
C GLU A 23 9.76 -6.30 3.76
N GLU A 24 8.96 -7.15 4.40
CA GLU A 24 7.91 -6.72 5.32
C GLU A 24 8.59 -6.35 6.63
N ILE A 25 8.75 -5.04 6.85
CA ILE A 25 9.39 -4.53 8.06
C ILE A 25 8.38 -4.51 9.19
N SER A 26 8.64 -5.34 10.20
CA SER A 26 7.94 -5.30 11.47
C SER A 26 8.94 -5.28 12.61
N LEU A 27 8.67 -4.45 13.62
CA LEU A 27 9.41 -4.44 14.88
C LEU A 27 8.57 -5.00 16.04
N ALA A 28 7.55 -5.82 15.76
CA ALA A 28 6.65 -6.37 16.76
C ALA A 28 7.38 -7.13 17.88
N ASP A 29 8.35 -7.97 17.53
CA ASP A 29 9.15 -8.71 18.51
C ASP A 29 9.95 -7.76 19.41
N GLN A 30 10.53 -6.70 18.84
CA GLN A 30 11.26 -5.67 19.59
C GLN A 30 10.32 -4.85 20.47
N GLN A 31 9.10 -4.57 20.03
CA GLN A 31 8.08 -3.91 20.85
C GLN A 31 7.69 -4.77 22.05
N GLN A 32 7.51 -6.09 21.84
CA GLN A 32 7.21 -7.02 22.93
C GLN A 32 8.37 -7.14 23.91
N ALA A 33 9.60 -7.26 23.42
CA ALA A 33 10.80 -7.29 24.26
C ALA A 33 10.96 -6.00 25.07
N LEU A 34 10.69 -4.84 24.46
CA LEU A 34 10.73 -3.54 25.13
C LEU A 34 9.68 -3.46 26.24
N ALA A 35 8.44 -3.89 25.97
CA ALA A 35 7.37 -3.90 26.96
C ALA A 35 7.73 -4.79 28.17
N ALA A 36 8.25 -5.99 27.92
CA ALA A 36 8.70 -6.92 28.96
C ALA A 36 9.85 -6.32 29.81
N ALA A 37 10.79 -5.61 29.19
CA ALA A 37 11.86 -4.94 29.91
C ALA A 37 11.32 -3.84 30.85
N TYR A 38 10.38 -3.00 30.38
CA TYR A 38 9.78 -1.96 31.21
C TYR A 38 8.90 -2.51 32.33
N GLU A 39 8.25 -3.66 32.14
CA GLU A 39 7.51 -4.33 33.21
C GLU A 39 8.42 -4.73 34.38
N GLN A 40 9.62 -5.25 34.07
CA GLN A 40 10.63 -5.58 35.09
C GLN A 40 11.12 -4.33 35.84
N VAL A 41 11.36 -3.23 35.11
CA VAL A 41 11.76 -1.94 35.71
C VAL A 41 10.64 -1.39 36.60
N GLN A 42 9.39 -1.51 36.17
CA GLN A 42 8.24 -1.05 36.93
C GLN A 42 8.05 -1.86 38.22
N ALA A 43 8.24 -3.18 38.19
CA ALA A 43 8.21 -4.02 39.39
C ALA A 43 9.31 -3.64 40.39
N LEU A 44 10.51 -3.31 39.89
CA LEU A 44 11.61 -2.83 40.72
C LEU A 44 11.29 -1.46 41.35
N ALA A 45 10.74 -0.53 40.57
CA ALA A 45 10.31 0.77 41.06
C ALA A 45 9.22 0.63 42.13
N GLN A 46 8.22 -0.22 41.91
CA GLN A 46 7.15 -0.46 42.88
C GLN A 46 7.68 -0.95 44.24
N ARG A 47 8.77 -1.73 44.25
CA ARG A 47 9.39 -2.24 45.48
C ARG A 47 10.29 -1.23 46.19
N LEU A 48 11.02 -0.41 45.43
CA LEU A 48 12.01 0.53 45.97
C LEU A 48 11.42 1.90 46.29
N ASP A 49 10.67 2.47 45.33
CA ASP A 49 10.05 3.78 45.43
C ASP A 49 8.80 3.85 44.52
N PRO A 50 7.60 3.65 45.07
CA PRO A 50 6.35 3.71 44.33
C PRO A 50 6.11 5.04 43.59
N THR A 51 6.76 6.14 43.99
CA THR A 51 6.60 7.43 43.31
C THR A 51 7.22 7.42 41.91
N LEU A 52 8.23 6.56 41.67
CA LEU A 52 8.90 6.42 40.39
C LEU A 52 8.10 5.60 39.36
N VAL A 53 7.06 4.88 39.76
CA VAL A 53 6.23 4.05 38.86
C VAL A 53 5.64 4.89 37.72
N LYS A 54 5.18 6.11 38.03
CA LYS A 54 4.66 7.03 37.01
C LYS A 54 5.74 7.47 36.02
N THR A 55 6.95 7.70 36.51
CA THR A 55 8.10 8.09 35.69
C THR A 55 8.52 6.94 34.76
N VAL A 56 8.57 5.70 35.27
CA VAL A 56 8.87 4.50 34.48
C VAL A 56 7.83 4.29 33.38
N ALA A 57 6.54 4.42 33.71
CA ALA A 57 5.47 4.30 32.72
C ALA A 57 5.55 5.37 31.62
N ALA A 58 5.89 6.60 31.97
CA ALA A 58 6.09 7.68 31.01
C ALA A 58 7.28 7.41 30.06
N GLU A 59 8.41 6.91 30.58
CA GLU A 59 9.56 6.57 29.74
C GLU A 59 9.27 5.33 28.87
N ALA A 60 8.53 4.35 29.37
CA ALA A 60 8.07 3.19 28.60
C ALA A 60 7.26 3.62 27.38
N GLN A 61 6.29 4.52 27.58
CA GLN A 61 5.44 5.04 26.51
C GLN A 61 6.26 5.82 25.46
N LYS A 62 7.23 6.62 25.91
CA LYS A 62 8.12 7.37 25.02
C LYS A 62 9.04 6.45 24.21
N ALA A 63 9.58 5.40 24.82
CA ALA A 63 10.41 4.42 24.14
C ALA A 63 9.60 3.63 23.10
N ALA A 64 8.39 3.19 23.46
CA ALA A 64 7.46 2.52 22.53
C ALA A 64 7.12 3.41 21.33
N GLY A 65 6.79 4.68 21.57
CA GLY A 65 6.54 5.65 20.49
C GLY A 65 7.76 5.88 19.59
N SER A 66 8.96 5.90 20.18
CA SER A 66 10.22 6.05 19.42
C SER A 66 10.49 4.82 18.53
N LEU A 67 10.23 3.61 19.04
CA LEU A 67 10.37 2.37 18.30
C LEU A 67 9.35 2.26 17.15
N ALA A 68 8.09 2.61 17.39
CA ALA A 68 7.06 2.69 16.35
C ALA A 68 7.42 3.73 15.26
N GLY A 69 8.03 4.85 15.66
CA GLY A 69 8.55 5.84 14.74
C GLY A 69 9.68 5.30 13.85
N LEU A 70 10.57 4.47 14.40
CA LEU A 70 11.63 3.79 13.64
C LEU A 70 11.06 2.78 12.66
N GLU A 71 10.10 1.94 13.09
CA GLU A 71 9.40 0.98 12.23
C GLU A 71 8.77 1.67 11.01
N LYS A 72 8.06 2.79 11.23
CA LYS A 72 7.47 3.58 10.13
C LYS A 72 8.53 4.12 9.16
N ARG A 73 9.68 4.58 9.67
CA ARG A 73 10.77 5.10 8.82
C ARG A 73 11.42 4.00 8.01
N LEU A 74 11.66 2.84 8.63
CA LEU A 74 12.20 1.67 7.96
C LEU A 74 11.24 1.16 6.88
N SER A 75 9.96 0.99 7.21
CA SER A 75 8.91 0.60 6.26
C SER A 75 8.87 1.57 5.06
N LYS A 76 8.90 2.88 5.32
CA LYS A 76 8.99 3.88 4.25
C LYS A 76 10.25 3.75 3.39
N ALA A 77 11.40 3.44 3.99
CA ALA A 77 12.64 3.23 3.24
C ALA A 77 12.58 1.97 2.36
N ALA A 78 11.94 0.90 2.84
CA ALA A 78 11.68 -0.31 2.04
C ALA A 78 10.73 -0.02 0.87
N GLU A 79 9.68 0.76 1.10
CA GLU A 79 8.76 1.20 0.04
C GLU A 79 9.44 2.13 -0.98
N ALA A 80 10.31 3.04 -0.52
CA ALA A 80 11.02 3.99 -1.38
C ALA A 80 11.90 3.28 -2.42
N LYS A 81 12.45 2.12 -2.08
CA LYS A 81 13.20 1.26 -3.03
C LYS A 81 12.36 0.86 -4.26
N HIS A 82 11.05 0.81 -4.10
CA HIS A 82 10.08 0.41 -5.12
C HIS A 82 9.14 1.56 -5.52
N GLU A 83 9.48 2.80 -5.17
CA GLU A 83 8.62 3.98 -5.41
C GLU A 83 8.27 4.14 -6.89
N THR A 84 9.22 3.90 -7.80
CA THR A 84 8.98 3.94 -9.25
C THR A 84 7.92 2.93 -9.68
N ALA A 85 7.99 1.70 -9.17
CA ALA A 85 7.00 0.66 -9.49
C ALA A 85 5.62 1.03 -8.92
N TYR A 86 5.56 1.60 -7.72
CA TYR A 86 4.31 2.07 -7.13
C TYR A 86 3.73 3.30 -7.83
N ALA A 87 4.56 4.20 -8.32
CA ALA A 87 4.15 5.34 -9.13
C ALA A 87 3.56 4.88 -10.47
N GLN A 88 4.23 3.95 -11.15
CA GLN A 88 3.73 3.36 -12.40
C GLN A 88 2.40 2.62 -12.19
N LEU A 89 2.30 1.82 -11.13
CA LEU A 89 1.06 1.12 -10.77
C LEU A 89 -0.09 2.10 -10.49
N THR A 90 0.20 3.17 -9.74
CA THR A 90 -0.80 4.19 -9.39
C THR A 90 -1.26 4.93 -10.65
N ALA A 91 -0.32 5.38 -11.50
CA ALA A 91 -0.64 6.03 -12.76
C ALA A 91 -1.46 5.14 -13.71
N LEU A 92 -1.14 3.85 -13.79
CA LEU A 92 -1.93 2.87 -14.55
C LEU A 92 -3.35 2.74 -13.98
N LYS A 93 -3.49 2.64 -12.65
CA LYS A 93 -4.78 2.54 -11.98
C LYS A 93 -5.63 3.80 -12.22
N ASP A 94 -5.03 4.98 -12.11
CA ASP A 94 -5.73 6.26 -12.31
C ASP A 94 -6.15 6.46 -13.77
N LYS A 95 -5.37 5.96 -14.74
CA LYS A 95 -5.75 6.00 -16.16
C LYS A 95 -6.95 5.09 -16.47
N LEU A 96 -7.02 3.92 -15.83
CA LEU A 96 -8.12 2.96 -16.05
C LEU A 96 -9.35 3.23 -15.19
N PHE A 97 -9.14 3.83 -14.03
CA PHE A 97 -10.19 4.15 -13.06
C PHE A 97 -10.10 5.62 -12.59
N PRO A 98 -10.24 6.59 -13.50
CA PRO A 98 -10.17 8.01 -13.17
C PRO A 98 -11.22 8.37 -12.11
N GLU A 99 -10.79 9.08 -11.06
CA GLU A 99 -11.60 9.41 -9.88
C GLU A 99 -12.26 8.20 -9.20
N GLY A 100 -11.73 6.98 -9.43
CA GLY A 100 -12.32 5.73 -8.95
C GLY A 100 -13.54 5.26 -9.76
N GLY A 101 -13.93 5.99 -10.81
CA GLY A 101 -14.95 5.59 -11.79
C GLY A 101 -14.38 4.71 -12.90
N LEU A 102 -15.22 4.33 -13.87
CA LEU A 102 -14.75 3.64 -15.08
C LEU A 102 -14.26 4.68 -16.10
N GLN A 103 -13.14 4.40 -16.77
CA GLN A 103 -12.57 5.25 -17.80
C GLN A 103 -13.61 5.72 -18.84
N GLU A 104 -14.48 4.83 -19.33
CA GLU A 104 -15.50 5.14 -20.33
C GLU A 104 -16.52 6.21 -19.90
N ARG A 105 -16.64 6.47 -18.59
CA ARG A 105 -17.58 7.46 -18.04
C ARG A 105 -16.99 8.86 -17.96
N THR A 106 -15.68 9.00 -18.10
CA THR A 106 -14.94 10.26 -17.95
C THR A 106 -14.18 10.64 -19.21
N ASP A 107 -13.56 9.67 -19.88
CA ASP A 107 -12.62 9.92 -20.96
C ASP A 107 -13.33 10.16 -22.29
N ASN A 108 -12.80 11.09 -23.08
CA ASN A 108 -13.29 11.34 -24.42
C ASN A 108 -12.67 10.34 -25.40
N VAL A 109 -13.52 9.57 -26.09
CA VAL A 109 -13.11 8.57 -27.09
C VAL A 109 -12.24 9.14 -28.21
N LEU A 110 -12.44 10.42 -28.59
CA LEU A 110 -11.66 11.08 -29.64
C LEU A 110 -10.16 11.14 -29.29
N SER A 111 -9.83 11.28 -28.01
CA SER A 111 -8.44 11.30 -27.55
C SER A 111 -7.75 9.94 -27.74
N ILE A 112 -8.51 8.84 -27.65
CA ILE A 112 -8.01 7.48 -27.89
C ILE A 112 -7.85 7.25 -29.39
N MET A 113 -8.88 7.58 -30.17
CA MET A 113 -8.87 7.40 -31.63
C MET A 113 -7.76 8.19 -32.34
N LEU A 114 -7.38 9.37 -31.81
CA LEU A 114 -6.29 10.15 -32.37
C LEU A 114 -4.94 9.42 -32.29
N ASN A 115 -4.72 8.66 -31.22
CA ASN A 115 -3.48 7.91 -30.98
C ASN A 115 -3.57 6.45 -31.45
N ASN A 116 -4.79 5.92 -31.62
CA ASN A 116 -5.06 4.58 -32.10
C ASN A 116 -6.13 4.60 -33.21
N PRO A 117 -5.73 4.79 -34.49
CA PRO A 117 -6.65 4.86 -35.61
C PRO A 117 -7.50 3.60 -35.83
N GLY A 118 -7.03 2.42 -35.37
CA GLY A 118 -7.73 1.13 -35.48
C GLY A 118 -8.59 0.78 -34.27
N PHE A 119 -8.80 1.74 -33.35
CA PHE A 119 -9.46 1.48 -32.07
C PHE A 119 -10.89 0.96 -32.24
N ILE A 120 -11.65 1.48 -33.22
CA ILE A 120 -13.03 1.06 -33.44
C ILE A 120 -13.09 -0.39 -33.94
N GLU A 121 -12.21 -0.77 -34.85
CA GLU A 121 -12.11 -2.14 -35.35
C GLU A 121 -11.72 -3.12 -34.23
N GLN A 122 -10.80 -2.72 -33.35
CA GLN A 122 -10.41 -3.50 -32.18
C GLN A 122 -11.59 -3.69 -31.21
N LEU A 123 -12.34 -2.63 -30.91
CA LEU A 123 -13.54 -2.71 -30.09
C LEU A 123 -14.57 -3.66 -30.70
N LEU A 124 -14.88 -3.51 -31.99
CA LEU A 124 -15.84 -4.37 -32.67
C LEU A 124 -15.41 -5.85 -32.68
N ALA A 125 -14.10 -6.12 -32.72
CA ALA A 125 -13.58 -7.49 -32.66
C ALA A 125 -13.72 -8.15 -31.27
N CYS A 126 -13.73 -7.38 -30.18
CA CYS A 126 -13.81 -7.91 -28.82
C CYS A 126 -15.13 -7.65 -28.10
N PHE A 127 -16.03 -6.82 -28.66
CA PHE A 127 -17.26 -6.40 -27.99
C PHE A 127 -18.40 -7.40 -28.19
N GLU A 128 -18.71 -8.16 -27.15
CA GLU A 128 -19.90 -9.02 -27.06
C GLU A 128 -20.93 -8.39 -26.09
N PRO A 129 -21.99 -7.74 -26.60
CA PRO A 129 -22.86 -6.88 -25.78
C PRO A 129 -23.65 -7.61 -24.68
N LEU A 130 -23.80 -8.92 -24.78
CA LEU A 130 -24.58 -9.74 -23.83
C LEU A 130 -23.69 -10.59 -22.91
N LYS A 131 -22.37 -10.44 -22.99
CA LYS A 131 -21.43 -11.25 -22.20
C LYS A 131 -21.28 -10.76 -20.76
N LEU A 132 -21.64 -9.50 -20.49
CA LEU A 132 -21.53 -8.86 -19.17
C LEU A 132 -20.11 -8.91 -18.57
N GLU A 133 -19.11 -8.76 -19.43
CA GLU A 133 -17.68 -8.75 -19.07
C GLU A 133 -17.04 -7.41 -19.43
N PHE A 134 -15.97 -7.06 -18.74
CA PHE A 134 -15.14 -5.92 -19.13
C PHE A 134 -14.24 -6.28 -20.32
N ALA A 135 -14.24 -5.44 -21.35
CA ALA A 135 -13.27 -5.51 -22.43
C ALA A 135 -12.02 -4.72 -22.06
N LEU A 136 -10.84 -5.35 -22.19
CA LEU A 136 -9.56 -4.68 -22.02
C LEU A 136 -8.87 -4.61 -23.38
N VAL A 137 -8.82 -3.42 -23.95
CA VAL A 137 -8.18 -3.16 -25.25
C VAL A 137 -6.81 -2.52 -24.99
N GLN A 138 -5.77 -3.18 -25.47
CA GLN A 138 -4.40 -2.68 -25.35
C GLN A 138 -3.96 -2.06 -26.68
N GLU A 139 -3.43 -0.84 -26.61
CA GLU A 139 -2.72 -0.22 -27.73
C GLU A 139 -1.44 -1.03 -28.02
N GLY A 140 -1.28 -1.46 -29.27
CA GLY A 140 -0.14 -2.24 -29.76
C GLY A 140 1.00 -1.40 -30.29
#